data_AF-A0A847NKG7-F1
#
_entry.id   AF-A0A847NKG7-F1
#
_cell.length_a   1.000
_cell.length_b   1.000
_cell.length_c   1.000
_cell.angle_alpha   90.00
_cell.angle_beta   90.00
_cell.angle_gamma   90.00
#
_symmetry.space_group_name_H-M   'P 1'
#
loop_
_entity.id
_entity.type
_entity.pdbx_description
1 polymer ?
#
loop_
_entity_poly.entity_id
_entity_poly.type
_entity_poly.pdbx_seq_one_letter_code
_entity_poly.pdbx_strand_id
1 'polypeptide(L)'
;MKTIQKVKYLVLGMLIMVLFSIVVLPSLAAIYEKQITVSTGVNIYVDDERLDPIDANGNPVEAFIYNGTTYLPVRAVAEALGK
;
A
#
# COMPACT_ATOMS: atom_id res chain seq x y z
N MET A 1 32.32 18.36 -44.69
CA MET A 1 32.13 18.72 -43.26
C MET A 1 30.66 18.70 -42.81
N LYS A 2 29.71 19.21 -43.61
CA LYS A 2 28.28 19.30 -43.23
C LYS A 2 27.57 17.95 -42.99
N THR A 3 27.92 16.89 -43.71
CA THR A 3 27.33 15.55 -43.57
C THR A 3 27.73 14.86 -42.26
N ILE A 4 28.99 15.00 -41.84
CA ILE A 4 29.51 14.43 -40.58
C ILE A 4 28.85 15.09 -39.37
N GLN A 5 28.58 16.40 -39.44
CA GLN A 5 27.85 17.11 -38.37
C GLN A 5 26.41 16.62 -38.24
N LYS A 6 25.69 16.42 -39.37
CA LYS A 6 24.34 15.85 -39.35
C LYS A 6 24.29 14.47 -38.72
N VAL A 7 25.27 13.61 -39.02
CA VAL A 7 25.37 12.26 -38.43
C VAL A 7 25.63 12.33 -36.92
N LYS A 8 26.49 13.26 -36.45
CA LYS A 8 26.74 13.45 -35.01
C LYS A 8 25.48 13.87 -34.24
N TYR A 9 24.69 14.80 -34.79
CA TYR A 9 23.44 15.23 -34.17
C TYR A 9 22.37 14.13 -34.19
N LEU A 10 22.34 13.30 -35.24
CA LEU A 10 21.45 12.15 -35.31
C LEU A 10 21.78 11.12 -34.23
N VAL A 11 23.07 10.78 -34.04
CA VAL A 11 23.52 9.86 -32.99
C VAL A 11 23.26 10.43 -31.59
N LEU A 12 23.47 11.74 -31.39
CA LEU A 12 23.20 12.40 -30.12
C LEU A 12 21.70 12.39 -29.79
N GLY A 13 20.83 12.63 -30.77
CA GLY A 13 19.38 12.54 -30.60
C GLY A 13 18.91 11.13 -30.26
N MET A 14 19.54 10.11 -30.85
CA MET A 14 19.25 8.70 -30.56
C MET A 14 19.67 8.34 -29.11
N LEU A 15 20.82 8.83 -28.65
CA LEU A 15 21.29 8.68 -27.28
C LEU A 15 20.36 9.35 -26.26
N ILE A 16 19.88 10.56 -26.57
CA ILE A 16 18.93 11.28 -25.72
C ILE A 16 17.60 10.51 -25.64
N MET A 17 17.09 9.98 -26.75
CA MET A 17 15.88 9.15 -26.76
C MET A 17 16.00 7.90 -25.89
N VAL A 18 17.16 7.21 -25.93
CA VAL A 18 17.44 6.05 -25.07
C VAL A 18 17.48 6.47 -23.60
N LEU A 19 18.08 7.62 -23.29
CA LEU A 19 18.14 8.13 -21.91
C LEU A 19 16.74 8.45 -21.35
N PHE A 20 15.86 9.04 -22.18
CA PHE A 20 14.47 9.32 -21.80
C PHE A 20 13.62 8.06 -21.63
N SER A 21 13.93 6.95 -22.31
CA SER A 21 13.16 5.71 -22.17
C SER A 21 13.42 5.00 -20.82
N ILE A 22 14.55 5.30 -20.15
CA ILE A 22 14.90 4.71 -18.85
C ILE A 22 14.15 5.39 -17.69
N VAL A 23 13.70 6.65 -17.86
CA VAL A 23 13.03 7.43 -16.80
C VAL A 23 11.53 7.10 -16.66
N VAL A 24 10.96 6.31 -17.57
CA VAL A 24 9.53 5.92 -17.56
C VAL A 24 9.27 4.60 -16.83
N LEU A 25 10.04 4.30 -15.78
CA LEU A 25 9.63 3.26 -14.84
C LEU A 25 8.83 3.93 -13.72
N PRO A 26 7.48 4.01 -13.81
CA PRO A 26 6.72 4.25 -12.59
C PRO A 26 7.02 3.07 -11.67
N SER A 27 7.47 3.37 -10.46
CA SER A 27 7.62 2.39 -9.38
C SER A 27 6.23 1.85 -9.04
N LEU A 28 5.78 0.85 -9.80
CA LEU A 28 4.61 0.06 -9.48
C LEU A 28 5.02 -0.93 -8.40
N ALA A 29 5.18 -0.44 -7.16
CA ALA A 29 4.81 -1.28 -6.03
C ALA A 29 3.31 -1.54 -6.21
N ALA A 30 2.98 -2.59 -6.96
CA ALA A 30 1.61 -2.97 -7.20
C ALA A 30 0.98 -3.21 -5.82
N ILE A 31 -0.01 -2.39 -5.47
CA ILE A 31 -0.87 -2.65 -4.33
C ILE A 31 -1.66 -3.91 -4.72
N TYR A 32 -1.25 -5.05 -4.18
CA TYR A 32 -1.95 -6.30 -4.39
C TYR A 32 -3.11 -6.37 -3.40
N GLU A 33 -4.31 -6.06 -3.89
CA GLU A 33 -5.53 -6.35 -3.15
C GLU A 33 -5.81 -7.85 -3.22
N LYS A 34 -5.96 -8.48 -2.05
CA LYS A 34 -6.35 -9.88 -1.95
C LYS A 34 -7.71 -9.95 -1.27
N GLN A 35 -8.68 -10.53 -1.95
CA GLN A 35 -9.96 -10.85 -1.33
C GLN A 35 -9.78 -12.07 -0.41
N ILE A 36 -10.20 -11.93 0.84
CA ILE A 36 -10.21 -13.00 1.83
C ILE A 36 -11.64 -13.21 2.31
N THR A 37 -11.99 -14.46 2.57
CA THR A 37 -13.21 -14.81 3.30
C THR A 37 -12.87 -14.88 4.78
N VAL A 38 -13.62 -14.15 5.59
CA VAL A 38 -13.39 -14.03 7.04
C VAL A 38 -14.66 -14.32 7.80
N SER A 39 -14.52 -14.71 9.07
CA SER A 39 -15.64 -14.81 10.00
C SER A 39 -15.70 -13.54 10.86
N THR A 40 -16.87 -12.91 10.90
CA THR A 40 -17.13 -11.64 11.60
C THR A 40 -17.92 -11.87 12.90
N GLY A 41 -18.18 -10.81 13.66
CA GLY A 41 -18.92 -10.89 14.93
C GLY A 41 -18.06 -11.19 16.16
N VAL A 42 -16.74 -10.93 16.08
CA VAL A 42 -15.84 -11.04 17.22
C VAL A 42 -16.03 -9.81 18.13
N ASN A 43 -16.40 -10.03 19.39
CA ASN A 43 -16.43 -8.98 20.40
C ASN A 43 -15.11 -8.97 21.18
N ILE A 44 -14.53 -7.79 21.38
CA ILE A 44 -13.28 -7.61 22.12
C ILE A 44 -13.60 -6.96 23.46
N TYR A 45 -13.03 -7.51 24.53
CA TYR A 45 -13.13 -6.96 25.87
C TYR A 45 -11.73 -6.85 26.48
N VAL A 46 -11.45 -5.74 27.14
CA VAL A 46 -10.24 -5.53 27.93
C VAL A 46 -10.67 -4.99 29.28
N ASP A 47 -10.25 -5.65 30.36
CA ASP A 47 -10.66 -5.30 31.74
C ASP A 47 -12.18 -5.18 31.92
N ASP A 48 -12.93 -6.15 31.36
CA ASP A 48 -14.41 -6.19 31.31
C ASP A 48 -15.07 -5.02 30.55
N GLU A 49 -14.30 -4.13 29.94
CA GLU A 49 -14.80 -3.06 29.09
C GLU A 49 -14.84 -3.52 27.63
N ARG A 50 -15.98 -3.34 26.98
CA ARG A 50 -16.14 -3.65 25.56
C ARG A 50 -15.41 -2.60 24.74
N LEU A 51 -14.55 -3.06 23.83
CA LEU A 51 -13.87 -2.18 22.90
C LEU A 51 -14.63 -2.14 21.57
N ASP A 52 -14.96 -0.93 21.11
CA ASP A 52 -15.59 -0.69 19.81
C ASP A 52 -14.60 0.06 18.91
N PRO A 53 -13.79 -0.65 18.08
CA PRO A 53 -12.70 -0.03 17.34
C PRO A 53 -13.22 0.89 16.24
N ILE A 54 -12.52 2.01 16.03
CA ILE A 54 -12.79 2.94 14.94
C ILE A 54 -11.54 3.20 14.07
N ASP A 55 -11.74 3.57 12.81
CA ASP A 55 -10.68 4.00 11.90
C ASP A 55 -10.28 5.48 12.12
N ALA A 56 -9.40 6.02 11.25
CA ALA A 56 -8.97 7.41 11.35
C ALA A 56 -10.09 8.43 11.13
N ASN A 57 -11.17 8.02 10.48
CA ASN A 57 -12.30 8.84 10.08
C ASN A 57 -13.50 8.66 11.02
N GLY A 58 -13.38 7.80 12.05
CA GLY A 58 -14.46 7.49 12.99
C GLY A 58 -15.40 6.38 12.54
N ASN A 59 -15.08 5.63 11.48
CA ASN A 59 -15.89 4.51 11.04
C ASN A 59 -15.59 3.27 11.90
N PRO A 60 -16.61 2.48 12.29
CA PRO A 60 -16.39 1.25 13.04
C PRO A 60 -15.57 0.24 12.22
N VAL A 61 -14.58 -0.37 12.87
CA VAL A 61 -13.75 -1.43 12.28
C VAL A 61 -13.88 -2.67 13.15
N GLU A 62 -14.50 -3.71 12.61
CA GLU A 62 -14.67 -4.96 13.32
C GLU A 62 -13.40 -5.83 13.30
N ALA A 63 -13.21 -6.60 14.36
CA ALA A 63 -12.26 -7.71 14.36
C ALA A 63 -12.85 -8.93 13.65
N PHE A 64 -11.97 -9.74 13.06
CA PHE A 64 -12.38 -10.89 12.27
C PHE A 64 -11.43 -12.08 12.47
N ILE A 65 -11.91 -13.28 12.16
CA ILE A 65 -11.11 -14.50 12.19
C ILE A 65 -10.78 -14.89 10.75
N TYR A 66 -9.49 -15.15 10.52
CA TYR A 66 -8.98 -15.68 9.26
C TYR A 66 -8.00 -16.83 9.54
N ASN A 67 -8.24 -17.99 8.94
CA ASN A 67 -7.44 -19.21 9.14
C ASN A 67 -7.22 -19.58 10.63
N GLY A 68 -8.26 -19.47 11.45
CA GLY A 68 -8.18 -19.78 12.89
C GLY A 68 -7.40 -18.75 13.72
N THR A 69 -6.99 -17.63 13.13
CA THR A 69 -6.32 -16.52 13.82
C THR A 69 -7.25 -15.32 13.90
N THR A 70 -7.34 -14.69 15.07
CA THR A 70 -8.10 -13.45 15.29
C THR A 70 -7.25 -12.25 14.91
N TYR A 71 -7.74 -11.44 13.98
CA TYR A 71 -7.11 -10.20 13.55
C TYR A 71 -7.83 -9.03 14.22
N LEU A 72 -7.06 -8.24 14.96
CA LEU A 72 -7.55 -7.05 15.65
C LEU A 72 -6.95 -5.79 15.02
N PRO A 73 -7.71 -4.68 14.92
CA PRO A 73 -7.16 -3.39 14.53
C PRO A 73 -6.10 -2.94 15.54
N VAL A 74 -4.90 -2.58 15.07
CA VAL A 74 -3.79 -2.21 15.98
C VAL A 74 -4.13 -0.99 16.86
N ARG A 75 -5.00 -0.10 16.36
CA ARG A 75 -5.48 1.08 17.10
C ARG A 75 -6.34 0.68 18.29
N ALA A 76 -7.22 -0.30 18.09
CA ALA A 76 -8.02 -0.90 19.15
C ALA A 76 -7.12 -1.40 20.29
N VAL A 77 -6.03 -2.08 19.92
CA VAL A 77 -5.05 -2.60 20.87
C VAL A 77 -4.30 -1.47 21.57
N ALA A 78 -3.90 -0.41 20.85
CA ALA A 78 -3.23 0.74 21.45
C ALA A 78 -4.13 1.48 22.45
N GLU A 79 -5.39 1.72 22.07
CA GLU A 79 -6.40 2.35 22.94
C GLU A 79 -6.63 1.53 24.21
N ALA A 80 -6.77 0.21 24.07
CA ALA A 80 -6.92 -0.70 25.20
C ALA A 80 -5.70 -0.68 26.15
N LEU A 81 -4.51 -0.41 25.61
CA LEU A 81 -3.26 -0.33 26.38
C LEU A 81 -2.96 1.09 26.89
N GLY A 82 -3.82 2.07 26.62
CA GLY A 82 -3.63 3.48 26.98
C GLY A 82 -2.46 4.15 26.27
N LYS A 83 -2.18 3.76 25.03
CA LYS A 83 -1.04 4.20 24.22
C LYS A 83 -1.43 5.10 23.04
#